data_AF-A0A073J6U0-F1
#
_entry.id   AF-A0A073J6U0-F1
#
_cell.length_a   1.000
_cell.length_b   1.000
_cell.length_c   1.000
_cell.angle_alpha   90.00
_cell.angle_beta   90.00
_cell.angle_gamma   90.00
#
_symmetry.space_group_name_H-M   'P 1'
#
loop_
_entity.id
_entity.type
_entity.pdbx_description
1 polymer ?
#
loop_
_entity_poly.entity_id
_entity_poly.type
_entity_poly.pdbx_seq_one_letter_code
_entity_poly.pdbx_strand_id
1 'polypeptide(L)'
;MTKTILKFFKAHGPYVKGDIAGFDPVKAAKLKSVARPYDAEAEKNLATVTLNMDTTEVQAMIADAEAEFASKAADLEAREAALAAREAALESKPEDTTDTTTPAPTPAPDDAKAKKAGKGEPPVQGGADAAANK
;
A
#
# COMPACT_ATOMS: atom_id res chain seq x y z
N MET A 1 -15.71 -54.93 -26.27
CA MET A 1 -14.45 -54.45 -26.88
C MET A 1 -13.74 -53.57 -25.87
N THR A 2 -12.53 -53.93 -25.47
CA THR A 2 -11.75 -53.16 -24.47
C THR A 2 -11.23 -51.89 -25.12
N LYS A 3 -11.63 -50.73 -24.62
CA LYS A 3 -11.16 -49.42 -25.10
C LYS A 3 -9.95 -48.96 -24.29
N THR A 4 -8.96 -48.39 -24.96
CA THR A 4 -7.82 -47.70 -24.33
C THR A 4 -8.17 -46.23 -24.16
N ILE A 5 -8.11 -45.73 -22.93
CA ILE A 5 -8.35 -44.32 -22.62
C ILE A 5 -7.03 -43.56 -22.83
N LEU A 6 -7.07 -42.51 -23.63
CA LEU A 6 -5.93 -41.65 -23.90
C LEU A 6 -6.24 -40.21 -23.47
N LYS A 7 -5.20 -39.52 -22.97
CA LYS A 7 -5.19 -38.07 -22.75
C LYS A 7 -4.32 -37.40 -23.80
N PHE A 8 -4.87 -36.40 -24.49
CA PHE A 8 -4.18 -35.65 -25.53
C PHE A 8 -3.24 -34.62 -24.90
N PHE A 9 -1.96 -34.64 -25.29
CA PHE A 9 -1.01 -33.59 -24.91
C PHE A 9 -0.77 -32.58 -26.04
N LYS A 10 -1.28 -32.89 -27.25
CA LYS A 10 -1.29 -32.03 -28.44
C LYS A 10 -2.65 -32.15 -29.13
N ALA A 11 -3.10 -31.07 -29.79
CA ALA A 11 -4.35 -31.10 -30.56
C ALA A 11 -4.27 -32.06 -31.76
N HIS A 12 -5.35 -32.79 -32.02
CA HIS A 12 -5.47 -33.75 -33.13
C HIS A 12 -6.94 -33.90 -33.55
N GLY A 13 -7.27 -33.42 -34.75
CA GLY A 13 -8.65 -33.44 -35.25
C GLY A 13 -9.58 -32.64 -34.33
N PRO A 14 -10.68 -33.23 -33.82
CA PRO A 14 -11.59 -32.56 -32.90
C PRO A 14 -11.08 -32.51 -31.45
N TYR A 15 -9.98 -33.20 -31.13
CA TYR A 15 -9.46 -33.28 -29.76
C TYR A 15 -8.39 -32.22 -29.52
N VAL A 16 -8.44 -31.54 -28.38
CA VAL A 16 -7.46 -30.52 -27.96
C VAL A 16 -6.57 -31.02 -26.82
N LYS A 17 -5.54 -30.23 -26.46
CA LYS A 17 -4.65 -30.56 -25.34
C LYS A 17 -5.44 -30.61 -24.02
N GLY A 18 -5.35 -31.73 -23.32
CA GLY A 18 -6.05 -32.00 -22.07
C GLY A 18 -7.23 -32.95 -22.22
N ASP A 19 -7.78 -33.10 -23.43
CA ASP A 19 -8.95 -33.96 -23.68
C ASP A 19 -8.65 -35.42 -23.39
N ILE A 20 -9.68 -36.14 -22.95
CA ILE A 20 -9.62 -37.57 -22.64
C ILE A 20 -10.67 -38.30 -23.47
N ALA A 21 -10.26 -39.32 -24.22
CA ALA A 21 -11.16 -40.11 -25.06
C ALA A 21 -10.76 -41.59 -25.12
N GLY A 22 -11.75 -42.45 -25.36
CA GLY A 22 -11.57 -43.90 -25.47
C GLY A 22 -11.49 -44.37 -26.92
N PHE A 23 -10.44 -45.12 -27.26
CA PHE A 23 -10.20 -45.66 -28.60
C PHE A 23 -10.02 -47.17 -28.59
N ASP A 24 -10.23 -47.82 -29.73
CA ASP A 24 -9.78 -49.19 -29.93
C ASP A 24 -8.24 -49.27 -29.85
N PRO A 25 -7.67 -50.38 -29.34
CA PRO A 25 -6.22 -50.50 -29.13
C PRO A 25 -5.38 -50.23 -30.39
N VAL A 26 -5.88 -50.66 -31.56
CA VAL A 26 -5.23 -50.46 -32.86
C VAL A 26 -5.19 -48.98 -33.25
N LYS A 27 -6.26 -48.23 -32.96
CA LYS A 27 -6.31 -46.78 -33.20
C LYS A 27 -5.47 -46.03 -32.17
N ALA A 28 -5.54 -46.44 -30.91
CA ALA A 28 -4.76 -45.86 -29.83
C ALA A 28 -3.25 -45.95 -30.09
N ALA A 29 -2.77 -47.07 -30.65
CA ALA A 29 -1.37 -47.23 -31.00
C ALA A 29 -0.85 -46.22 -32.04
N LYS A 30 -1.73 -45.74 -32.94
CA LYS A 30 -1.41 -44.72 -33.94
C LYS A 30 -1.37 -43.30 -33.37
N LEU A 31 -1.98 -43.07 -32.21
CA LEU A 31 -2.12 -41.75 -31.58
C LEU A 31 -1.05 -41.46 -30.52
N LYS A 32 -0.05 -42.34 -30.35
CA LYS A 32 1.03 -42.19 -29.35
C LYS A 32 1.86 -40.91 -29.50
N SER A 33 1.88 -40.31 -30.69
CA SER A 33 2.60 -39.06 -30.97
C SER A 33 1.88 -37.79 -30.49
N VAL A 34 0.58 -37.88 -30.17
CA VAL A 34 -0.26 -36.74 -29.77
C VAL A 34 -1.03 -36.98 -28.47
N ALA A 35 -1.09 -38.24 -28.01
CA ALA A 35 -1.79 -38.64 -26.80
C ALA A 35 -1.03 -39.74 -26.04
N ARG A 36 -1.24 -39.79 -24.73
CA ARG A 36 -0.67 -40.79 -23.81
C ARG A 36 -1.80 -41.58 -23.14
N PRO A 37 -1.58 -42.82 -22.68
CA PRO A 37 -2.54 -43.52 -21.84
C PRO A 37 -2.95 -42.65 -20.65
N TYR A 38 -4.25 -42.58 -20.38
CA TYR A 38 -4.76 -41.84 -19.23
C TYR A 38 -4.51 -42.64 -17.95
N ASP A 39 -3.84 -42.00 -17.00
CA ASP A 39 -3.59 -42.52 -15.66
C ASP A 39 -4.26 -41.56 -14.65
N ALA A 40 -5.32 -42.04 -14.00
CA ALA A 40 -6.09 -41.23 -13.05
C ALA A 40 -5.33 -40.94 -11.76
N GLU A 41 -4.36 -41.77 -11.36
CA GLU A 41 -3.58 -41.57 -10.14
C GLU A 41 -2.49 -40.53 -10.36
N ALA A 42 -1.77 -40.64 -11.48
CA ALA A 42 -0.76 -39.65 -11.87
C ALA A 42 -1.36 -38.24 -12.04
N GLU A 43 -2.57 -38.13 -12.58
CA GLU A 43 -3.24 -36.84 -12.79
C GLU A 43 -3.74 -36.21 -11.48
N LYS A 44 -4.13 -37.03 -10.48
CA LYS A 44 -4.47 -36.53 -9.14
C LYS A 44 -3.25 -35.93 -8.43
N ASN A 45 -2.07 -36.53 -8.61
CA ASN A 45 -0.84 -36.04 -7.99
C ASN A 45 -0.37 -34.70 -8.57
N LEU A 46 -0.66 -34.41 -9.85
CA LEU A 46 -0.36 -33.13 -10.49
C LEU A 46 -1.26 -31.97 -10.02
N ALA A 47 -2.47 -32.26 -9.53
CA ALA A 47 -3.38 -31.25 -9.01
C ALA A 47 -2.92 -30.69 -7.65
N THR A 48 -2.07 -31.43 -6.93
CA THR A 48 -1.55 -31.06 -5.62
C THR A 48 -0.23 -30.30 -5.75
N VAL A 49 -0.27 -29.11 -6.35
CA VAL A 49 0.86 -28.19 -6.30
C VAL A 49 0.82 -27.47 -4.96
N THR A 50 1.65 -27.89 -4.01
CA THR A 50 1.86 -27.17 -2.75
C THR A 50 2.66 -25.91 -3.03
N LEU A 51 1.99 -24.75 -3.02
CA LEU A 51 2.64 -23.44 -3.06
C LEU A 51 3.18 -23.11 -1.67
N ASN A 52 4.50 -23.20 -1.50
CA ASN A 52 5.18 -22.64 -0.34
C ASN A 52 5.49 -21.17 -0.64
N MET A 53 4.84 -20.25 0.05
CA MET A 53 5.19 -18.83 0.01
C MET A 53 6.11 -18.50 1.17
N ASP A 54 7.23 -17.84 0.87
CA ASP A 54 8.11 -17.26 1.88
C ASP A 54 7.43 -16.00 2.46
N THR A 55 7.25 -15.98 3.77
CA THR A 55 6.60 -14.88 4.50
C THR A 55 7.55 -14.19 5.47
N THR A 56 8.85 -14.54 5.45
CA THR A 56 9.82 -14.05 6.42
C THR A 56 9.98 -12.53 6.37
N GLU A 57 9.99 -11.93 5.17
CA GLU A 57 10.07 -10.47 5.03
C GLU A 57 8.84 -9.75 5.58
N VAL A 58 7.64 -10.30 5.35
CA VAL A 58 6.39 -9.73 5.87
C VAL A 58 6.35 -9.81 7.39
N GLN A 59 6.81 -10.92 7.97
CA GLN A 59 6.90 -11.06 9.42
C GLN A 59 7.90 -10.08 10.05
N ALA A 60 9.04 -9.84 9.40
CA ALA A 60 10.01 -8.84 9.85
C ALA A 60 9.42 -7.43 9.85
N MET A 61 8.72 -7.04 8.78
CA MET A 61 8.06 -5.73 8.70
C MET A 61 7.00 -5.54 9.80
N ILE A 62 6.26 -6.59 10.15
CA ILE A 62 5.27 -6.54 11.24
C ILE A 62 5.97 -6.30 12.58
N ALA A 63 7.04 -7.05 12.87
CA ALA A 63 7.79 -6.91 14.11
C ALA A 63 8.41 -5.51 14.27
N ASP A 64 8.96 -4.97 13.19
CA ASP A 64 9.52 -3.60 13.19
C ASP A 64 8.43 -2.55 13.44
N ALA A 65 7.26 -2.70 12.82
CA ALA A 65 6.14 -1.79 13.03
C ALA A 65 5.62 -1.85 14.47
N GLU A 66 5.50 -3.04 15.06
CA GLU A 66 5.10 -3.21 16.46
C GLU A 66 6.07 -2.50 17.42
N ALA A 67 7.38 -2.61 17.18
CA ALA A 67 8.38 -1.92 17.96
C ALA A 67 8.28 -0.39 17.82
N GLU A 68 8.03 0.11 16.61
CA GLU A 68 7.86 1.55 16.36
C GLU A 68 6.60 2.10 17.05
N PHE A 69 5.48 1.36 17.03
CA PHE A 69 4.27 1.75 17.72
C PHE A 69 4.44 1.78 19.24
N ALA A 70 5.11 0.78 19.81
CA ALA A 70 5.41 0.75 21.24
C ALA A 70 6.26 1.96 21.67
N SER A 71 7.27 2.32 20.87
CA SER A 71 8.09 3.50 21.13
C SER A 71 7.30 4.81 21.05
N LYS A 72 6.44 4.97 20.04
CA LYS A 72 5.59 6.17 19.89
C LYS A 72 4.55 6.29 21.00
N ALA A 73 3.99 5.17 21.46
CA ALA A 73 3.06 5.16 22.57
C ALA A 73 3.70 5.70 23.86
N ALA A 74 4.92 5.26 24.17
CA ALA A 74 5.66 5.74 25.34
C ALA A 74 6.04 7.24 25.25
N ASP A 75 6.42 7.72 24.07
CA ASP A 75 6.70 9.16 23.85
C ASP A 75 5.44 10.02 24.00
N LEU A 76 4.30 9.55 23.49
CA LEU A 76 3.02 10.24 23.66
C LEU A 76 2.61 10.33 25.14
N GLU A 77 2.70 9.23 25.89
CA GLU A 77 2.38 9.21 27.32
C GLU A 77 3.27 10.21 28.11
N ALA A 78 4.56 10.26 27.80
CA ALA A 78 5.48 11.21 28.42
C ALA A 78 5.12 12.67 28.08
N ARG A 79 4.72 12.95 26.84
CA ARG A 79 4.28 14.29 26.42
C ARG A 79 2.98 14.70 27.05
N GLU A 80 2.01 13.79 27.16
CA GLU A 80 0.74 14.04 27.83
C GLU A 80 0.95 14.36 29.31
N ALA A 81 1.81 13.60 30.01
CA ALA A 81 2.17 13.89 31.39
C ALA A 81 2.86 15.27 31.54
N ALA A 82 3.78 15.62 30.63
CA ALA A 82 4.46 16.91 30.65
C ALA A 82 3.48 18.08 30.37
N LEU A 83 2.51 17.87 29.48
CA LEU A 83 1.50 18.86 29.13
C LEU A 83 0.54 19.07 30.31
N ALA A 84 0.06 17.99 30.94
CA ALA A 84 -0.76 18.06 32.14
C ALA A 84 -0.04 18.78 33.30
N ALA A 85 1.26 18.54 33.49
CA ALA A 85 2.05 19.25 34.50
C ALA A 85 2.16 20.76 34.19
N ARG A 86 2.31 21.12 32.91
CA ARG A 86 2.35 22.52 32.48
C ARG A 86 1.01 23.22 32.66
N GLU A 87 -0.09 22.56 32.32
CA GLU A 87 -1.45 23.08 32.53
C GLU A 87 -1.75 23.28 34.01
N ALA A 88 -1.41 22.30 34.85
CA ALA A 88 -1.55 22.44 36.30
C ALA A 88 -0.73 23.62 36.85
N ALA A 89 0.49 23.84 36.34
CA ALA A 89 1.32 24.98 36.72
C ALA A 89 0.78 26.34 36.23
N LEU A 90 0.06 26.35 35.10
CA LEU A 90 -0.63 27.54 34.58
C LEU A 90 -1.89 27.86 35.40
N GLU A 91 -2.70 26.85 35.73
CA GLU A 91 -3.93 27.01 36.53
C GLU A 91 -3.64 27.42 37.99
N SER A 92 -2.52 26.98 38.54
CA SER A 92 -2.09 27.34 39.91
C SER A 92 -1.32 28.66 39.98
N LYS A 93 -1.04 29.31 38.85
CA LYS A 93 -0.49 30.66 38.81
C LYS A 93 -1.66 31.65 38.90
N PRO A 94 -1.81 32.43 39.99
CA PRO A 94 -2.81 33.48 40.00
C PRO A 94 -2.54 34.42 38.83
N GLU A 95 -3.61 34.85 38.16
CA GLU A 95 -3.64 35.94 37.18
C GLU A 95 -2.98 37.19 37.80
N ASP A 96 -1.65 37.27 37.77
CA ASP A 96 -0.92 38.49 38.08
C ASP A 96 -1.02 39.40 36.86
N THR A 97 -2.20 39.99 36.72
CA THR A 97 -2.48 41.12 35.83
C THR A 97 -1.89 42.37 36.46
N THR A 98 -0.56 42.41 36.57
CA THR A 98 0.19 43.63 36.83
C THR A 98 1.26 43.82 35.75
N ASP A 99 0.79 44.04 34.51
CA ASP A 99 1.66 44.61 33.46
C ASP A 99 1.89 46.09 33.79
N THR A 100 2.90 46.31 34.64
CA THR A 100 3.40 47.61 35.04
C THR A 100 4.45 48.04 34.02
N THR A 101 4.06 48.94 33.13
CA THR A 101 4.90 49.95 32.47
C THR A 101 6.35 49.56 32.14
N THR A 102 6.59 49.07 30.91
CA THR A 102 7.89 49.27 30.26
C THR A 102 7.92 50.71 29.68
N PRO A 103 8.94 51.55 30.00
CA PRO A 103 9.00 52.90 29.49
C PRO A 103 9.27 52.90 27.97
N ALA A 104 8.44 53.66 27.24
CA ALA A 104 8.61 53.93 25.83
C ALA A 104 9.91 54.70 25.55
N PRO A 105 10.69 54.36 24.51
CA PRO A 105 11.70 55.26 23.98
C PRO A 105 11.04 56.45 23.27
N THR A 106 11.51 57.66 23.60
CA THR A 106 11.07 58.98 23.13
C THR A 106 11.25 59.17 21.60
N PRO A 107 10.38 59.94 20.91
CA PRO A 107 10.34 60.04 19.44
C PRO A 107 11.01 61.30 18.86
N ALA A 108 11.35 61.27 17.56
CA ALA A 108 11.20 62.37 16.58
C ALA A 108 11.66 61.91 15.15
N PRO A 109 11.21 62.54 14.04
CA PRO A 109 9.83 62.91 13.69
C PRO A 109 9.45 62.56 12.22
N ASP A 110 8.14 62.58 11.93
CA ASP A 110 7.41 62.91 10.68
C ASP A 110 7.89 62.34 9.32
N ASP A 111 7.05 61.74 8.47
CA ASP A 111 5.95 62.44 7.80
C ASP A 111 4.95 61.48 7.11
N ALA A 112 3.79 62.04 6.83
CA ALA A 112 2.51 61.39 6.60
C ALA A 112 2.23 60.82 5.19
N LYS A 113 1.22 59.93 5.16
CA LYS A 113 0.08 59.78 4.19
C LYS A 113 -0.07 58.37 3.62
N ALA A 114 -1.04 57.58 4.09
CA ALA A 114 -2.47 57.60 3.73
C ALA A 114 -2.81 56.80 2.46
N LYS A 115 -3.47 55.64 2.62
CA LYS A 115 -4.87 55.36 2.18
C LYS A 115 -5.12 53.87 1.88
N LYS A 116 -6.10 53.33 2.63
CA LYS A 116 -7.23 52.47 2.23
C LYS A 116 -7.01 51.23 1.31
N ALA A 117 -7.33 50.09 1.93
CA ALA A 117 -8.43 49.16 1.58
C ALA A 117 -8.29 48.25 0.36
N GLY A 118 -8.51 46.94 0.59
CA GLY A 118 -8.99 46.04 -0.45
C GLY A 118 -8.73 44.56 -0.20
N LYS A 119 -9.80 43.86 0.15
CA LYS A 119 -10.11 42.41 0.04
C LYS A 119 -9.11 41.50 -0.71
N GLY A 120 -8.92 40.30 -0.16
CA GLY A 120 -8.00 39.29 -0.66
C GLY A 120 -8.44 38.50 -1.89
N GLU A 121 -7.46 37.76 -2.39
CA GLU A 121 -7.58 36.62 -3.30
C GLU A 121 -6.49 35.59 -2.91
N PRO A 122 -6.78 34.27 -2.91
CA PRO A 122 -5.80 33.24 -2.58
C PRO A 122 -4.84 33.01 -3.77
N PRO A 123 -3.67 32.40 -3.53
CA PRO A 123 -2.66 32.19 -4.57
C PRO A 123 -3.14 31.23 -5.67
N VAL A 124 -2.83 31.57 -6.92
CA VAL A 124 -3.19 30.80 -8.12
C VAL A 124 -2.37 29.50 -8.16
N GLN A 125 -3.07 28.36 -8.21
CA GLN A 125 -2.47 27.03 -8.36
C GLN A 125 -2.65 26.57 -9.82
N GLY A 126 -1.55 26.23 -10.50
CA GLY A 126 -1.54 25.54 -11.79
C GLY A 126 -1.08 26.37 -12.99
N GLY A 127 0.24 26.46 -13.21
CA GLY A 127 0.81 26.90 -14.47
C GLY A 127 0.96 25.71 -15.42
N ALA A 128 -0.01 25.51 -16.31
CA ALA A 128 0.23 24.81 -17.57
C ALA A 128 0.86 25.83 -18.52
N ASP A 129 2.10 25.61 -18.93
CA ASP A 129 2.60 26.21 -20.16
C ASP A 129 3.33 25.15 -20.98
N ALA A 130 2.56 24.63 -21.94
CA ALA A 130 3.07 24.11 -23.18
C ALA A 130 3.54 25.29 -24.05
N ALA A 131 4.80 25.31 -24.43
CA ALA A 131 5.29 25.93 -25.66
C ALA A 131 6.71 25.39 -25.90
N ALA A 132 6.93 24.44 -26.80
CA ALA A 132 7.02 24.65 -28.25
C ALA A 132 7.88 25.87 -28.62
N ASN A 133 9.13 25.63 -28.99
CA ASN A 133 9.64 26.32 -30.17
C ASN A 133 10.61 25.41 -30.94
N LYS A 134 10.31 25.29 -32.24
CA LYS A 134 11.13 24.74 -33.31
C LYS A 134 12.03 25.83 -33.84
#